data_AF-A0A925TYL9-F1
#
_entry.id   AF-A0A925TYL9-F1
#
_cell.length_a   1.000
_cell.length_b   1.000
_cell.length_c   1.000
_cell.angle_alpha   90.00
_cell.angle_beta   90.00
_cell.angle_gamma   90.00
#
_symmetry.space_group_name_H-M   'P 1'
#
loop_
_entity.id
_entity.type
_entity.pdbx_description
1 polymer ?
#
loop_
_entity_poly.entity_id
_entity_poly.type
_entity_poly.pdbx_seq_one_letter_code
_entity_poly.pdbx_strand_id
1 'polypeptide(L)' 'MKEEEIQALIALLDDTDKEVFAHVASKLLSLGPVVIDRLEDAYTTIPNPVVQERIENIIHQIQFSSVEKDIVQ' A
#
# COMPACT_ATOMS: atom_id res chain seq x y z
N MET A 1 1.75 13.11 -7.97
CA MET A 1 2.97 12.49 -7.42
C MET A 1 3.79 11.90 -8.53
N LYS A 2 5.10 11.79 -8.37
CA LYS A 2 5.93 11.09 -9.35
C LYS A 2 5.79 9.59 -9.11
N GLU A 3 5.63 8.83 -10.19
CA GLU A 3 5.51 7.36 -10.18
C GLU A 3 6.68 6.68 -9.45
N GLU A 4 7.86 7.29 -9.56
CA GLU A 4 9.09 6.92 -8.87
C GLU A 4 8.97 6.93 -7.34
N GLU A 5 8.17 7.85 -6.78
CA GLU A 5 7.97 7.95 -5.33
C GLU A 5 7.14 6.78 -4.80
N ILE A 6 6.11 6.36 -5.54
CA ILE A 6 5.27 5.21 -5.16
C ILE A 6 6.10 3.92 -5.24
N GLN A 7 6.91 3.75 -6.29
CA GLN A 7 7.81 2.61 -6.40
C GLN A 7 8.83 2.56 -5.25
N ALA A 8 9.39 3.70 -4.87
CA ALA A 8 10.31 3.78 -3.73
C ALA A 8 9.60 3.40 -2.41
N LEU A 9 8.37 3.86 -2.21
CA LEU A 9 7.57 3.47 -1.03
C LEU A 9 7.30 1.96 -1.01
N ILE A 10 6.90 1.38 -2.14
CA ILE A 10 6.64 -0.06 -2.25
C ILE A 10 7.91 -0.87 -1.97
N ALA A 11 9.06 -0.44 -2.48
CA ALA A 11 10.34 -1.09 -2.21
C ALA A 11 10.67 -1.13 -0.72
N LEU A 12 10.33 -0.09 0.04
CA LEU A 12 10.54 -0.02 1.49
C LEU A 12 9.56 -0.88 2.31
N LEU A 13 8.56 -1.52 1.68
CA LEU A 13 7.67 -2.45 2.38
C LEU A 13 8.36 -3.76 2.75
N ASP A 14 9.54 -4.07 2.22
CA ASP A 14 10.34 -5.22 2.64
C ASP A 14 11.17 -4.96 3.90
N ASP A 15 11.24 -3.69 4.35
CA ASP A 15 12.09 -3.29 5.45
C ASP A 15 11.65 -3.98 6.76
N THR A 16 12.64 -4.47 7.49
CA THR A 16 12.46 -5.11 8.80
C THR A 16 12.22 -4.09 9.91
N ASP A 17 12.57 -2.82 9.69
CA ASP A 17 12.30 -1.73 10.60
C ASP A 17 10.79 -1.40 10.60
N LYS A 18 10.18 -1.56 11.78
CA LYS A 18 8.75 -1.33 11.99
C LYS A 18 8.36 0.13 11.85
N GLU A 19 9.23 1.07 12.20
CA GLU A 19 8.96 2.51 12.07
C GLU A 19 8.94 2.90 10.60
N VAL A 20 9.89 2.37 9.80
CA VAL A 20 9.93 2.56 8.34
C VAL A 20 8.65 2.01 7.71
N PHE A 21 8.30 0.76 8.02
CA PHE A 21 7.06 0.15 7.52
C PHE A 21 5.82 0.98 7.90
N ALA A 22 5.69 1.39 9.16
CA ALA A 22 4.54 2.16 9.62
C ALA A 22 4.41 3.50 8.90
N HIS A 23 5.53 4.20 8.69
CA HIS A 23 5.56 5.48 7.98
C HIS A 23 5.17 5.31 6.51
N VAL A 24 5.74 4.30 5.84
CA VAL A 24 5.46 3.98 4.42
C VAL A 24 4.01 3.56 4.24
N ALA A 25 3.52 2.65 5.07
CA ALA A 25 2.14 2.17 5.02
C ALA A 25 1.14 3.32 5.25
N SER A 26 1.38 4.18 6.26
CA SER A 26 0.54 5.36 6.51
C SER A 26 0.51 6.32 5.32
N LYS A 27 1.64 6.50 4.64
CA LYS A 27 1.72 7.34 3.44
C LYS A 27 0.94 6.71 2.28
N LEU A 28 1.09 5.42 2.01
CA LEU A 28 0.33 4.70 0.99
C LEU A 28 -1.18 4.75 1.24
N LEU A 29 -1.61 4.52 2.50
CA LEU A 29 -3.01 4.62 2.91
C LEU A 29 -3.58 6.03 2.68
N SER A 30 -2.80 7.07 2.96
CA SER A 30 -3.21 8.48 2.78
C SER A 30 -3.41 8.86 1.31
N LEU A 31 -2.75 8.16 0.38
CA LEU A 31 -2.95 8.35 -1.06
C LEU A 31 -4.27 7.73 -1.54
N GLY A 32 -4.75 6.71 -0.83
CA GLY A 32 -6.05 6.10 -1.10
C GLY A 32 -6.07 5.32 -2.42
N PRO A 33 -7.23 5.24 -3.11
CA PRO A 33 -7.42 4.30 -4.24
C PRO A 33 -6.45 4.46 -5.41
N VAL A 34 -5.83 5.64 -5.58
CA VAL A 34 -4.91 5.94 -6.69
C VAL A 34 -3.63 5.09 -6.68
N VAL A 35 -3.27 4.46 -5.55
CA VAL A 35 -2.09 3.60 -5.46
C VAL A 35 -2.40 2.11 -5.62
N ILE A 36 -3.67 1.70 -5.71
CA ILE A 36 -4.07 0.29 -5.75
C ILE A 36 -3.45 -0.43 -6.95
N ASP A 37 -3.59 0.11 -8.17
CA ASP A 37 -3.04 -0.51 -9.38
C ASP A 37 -1.52 -0.83 -9.23
N ARG A 38 -0.78 0.07 -8.58
CA ARG A 38 0.66 -0.11 -8.35
C ARG A 38 0.98 -1.12 -7.26
N LEU A 39 0.13 -1.20 -6.24
CA LEU A 39 0.24 -2.20 -5.21
C LEU A 39 -0.06 -3.60 -5.79
N GLU A 40 -1.05 -3.73 -6.69
CA GLU A 40 -1.35 -4.98 -7.39
C GLU A 40 -0.22 -5.42 -8.33
N ASP A 41 0.35 -4.49 -9.11
CA ASP A 41 1.55 -4.73 -9.90
C ASP A 41 2.70 -5.26 -9.02
N ALA A 42 2.93 -4.63 -7.87
CA ALA A 42 3.97 -5.04 -6.93
C ALA A 42 3.69 -6.41 -6.30
N TYR A 43 2.44 -6.71 -5.96
CA TYR A 43 2.02 -7.99 -5.40
C TYR A 43 2.34 -9.16 -6.34
N THR A 44 2.12 -8.96 -7.65
CA THR A 44 2.37 -9.99 -8.67
C THR A 44 3.84 -10.11 -9.08
N THR A 45 4.62 -9.04 -8.91
CA THR A 45 6.03 -8.98 -9.36
C THR A 45 7.05 -9.29 -8.27
N ILE A 46 6.72 -9.08 -6.98
CA ILE A 46 7.62 -9.31 -5.85
C ILE A 46 7.29 -10.67 -5.19
N PRO A 47 8.11 -11.71 -5.38
CA PRO A 47 7.88 -13.04 -4.82
C PRO A 47 8.36 -13.12 -3.36
N ASN A 48 7.84 -12.24 -2.49
CA ASN A 48 8.13 -12.23 -1.06
C ASN A 48 6.80 -12.29 -0.29
N PRO A 49 6.49 -13.42 0.41
CA PRO A 49 5.23 -13.60 1.11
C PRO A 49 4.92 -12.50 2.14
N VAL A 50 5.96 -11.98 2.83
CA VAL A 50 5.79 -10.93 3.85
C VAL A 50 5.39 -9.61 3.18
N VAL A 51 6.02 -9.28 2.06
CA VAL A 51 5.69 -8.07 1.29
C VAL A 51 4.31 -8.19 0.66
N GLN A 52 3.97 -9.36 0.12
CA GLN A 52 2.65 -9.64 -0.43
C GLN A 52 1.54 -9.47 0.62
N GLU A 53 1.70 -10.04 1.82
CA GLU A 53 0.76 -9.87 2.94
C GLU A 53 0.62 -8.38 3.34
N ARG A 54 1.73 -7.65 3.40
CA ARG A 54 1.72 -6.21 3.69
C ARG A 54 0.97 -5.41 2.64
N ILE A 55 1.23 -5.69 1.36
CA ILE A 55 0.56 -5.06 0.22
C ILE A 55 -0.94 -5.34 0.26
N GLU A 56 -1.34 -6.60 0.44
CA GLU A 56 -2.74 -7.03 0.52
C GLU A 56 -3.47 -6.29 1.65
N ASN A 57 -2.86 -6.21 2.83
CA ASN A 57 -3.41 -5.47 3.97
C ASN A 57 -3.59 -3.98 3.69
N ILE A 58 -2.69 -3.34 2.94
CA ILE A 58 -2.81 -1.93 2.57
C ILE A 58 -3.94 -1.75 1.56
N ILE A 59 -4.02 -2.60 0.52
CA ILE A 59 -5.10 -2.56 -0.47
C ILE A 59 -6.47 -2.71 0.22
N HIS A 60 -6.62 -3.71 1.08
CA HIS A 60 -7.86 -3.93 1.83
C HIS A 60 -8.24 -2.73 2.69
N GLN A 61 -7.29 -2.10 3.39
CA GLN A 61 -7.58 -0.91 4.20
C GLN A 61 -8.00 0.29 3.35
N ILE A 62 -7.38 0.49 2.19
CA ILE A 62 -7.76 1.56 1.26
C ILE A 62 -9.19 1.33 0.76
N GLN A 63 -9.48 0.12 0.28
CA GLN A 63 -10.79 -0.24 -0.25
C GLN A 63 -11.87 -0.15 0.83
N PHE A 64 -11.60 -0.67 2.04
CA PHE A 64 -12.51 -0.56 3.18
C PHE A 64 -12.80 0.90 3.54
N SER A 65 -11.77 1.73 3.64
CA SER A 65 -11.91 3.17 3.92
C SER A 65 -12.69 3.93 2.83
N SER A 66 -12.64 3.45 1.58
CA SER A 66 -13.44 4.00 0.50
C SER A 66 -14.90 3.58 0.62
N VAL A 67 -15.15 2.28 0.85
CA VAL A 67 -16.51 1.74 1.02
C VAL A 67 -17.19 2.40 2.21
N GLU A 68 -16.54 2.52 3.37
CA GLU A 68 -17.10 3.22 4.54
C GLU A 68 -17.53 4.66 4.23
N LYS A 69 -16.80 5.38 3.38
CA LYS A 69 -17.20 6.73 2.98
C LYS A 69 -18.43 6.74 2.08
N ASP A 70 -18.63 5.73 1.25
CA ASP A 70 -19.80 5.58 0.38
C ASP A 70 -21.08 5.20 1.15
N ILE A 71 -20.98 4.44 2.26
CA ILE A 71 -22.17 3.99 3.04
C ILE A 71 -22.69 5.04 4.02
N VAL A 72 -21.90 6.07 4.35
CA VAL A 72 -22.28 7.12 5.31
C VAL A 72 -22.77 8.39 4.59
N GLN A 73 -23.07 8.28 3.29
CA GLN A 73 -23.56 9.37 2.45
C GLN A 73 -25.09 9.34 2.25
#